data_AF-A0A9P0BGC9-F1
#
_entry.id   AF-A0A9P0BGC9-F1
#
_cell.length_a   1.000
_cell.length_b   1.000
_cell.length_c   1.000
_cell.angle_alpha   90.00
_cell.angle_beta   90.00
_cell.angle_gamma   90.00
#
_symmetry.space_group_name_H-M   'P 1'
#
loop_
_entity.id
_entity.type
_entity.pdbx_description
1 polymer ?
#
loop_
_entity_poly.entity_id
_entity_poly.type
_entity_poly.pdbx_seq_one_letter_code
_entity_poly.pdbx_strand_id
1 'polypeptide(L)'
;MKQTNRNSANSAACDVMALWERAGIPTKLKKDVIKKIENKFNEWQKLKKNKENKFKRSEGLRNKEKEWQNCLEDLFDIAHADALNRITIEEDRLFLIEQRKRGRPVRAGPSTADLEVPPKRKRGRKNIFDERLSASLDYAKLSDRKAAVVLTSMLKSTGTNPSEFNINSSSIRRQRIKQRQRVAESLKKEFNPNTPLAVHWDGKRIEDIIGHKTVDRLPILVSGQGVDQLLAVPKLSHGTGEACASAVYDTILSWNLSDKIKCFCFDTTAVNTDPDALRCVENIVGSTISFAEKQLNDYQPRDDYKKLLTLTIIFLGGVPNKRISFRAPAGLHRARWMAKSIYCLKIFMFRDQFKLTKNELKAITEICVFVVTIYVRCWFQAPVATSAPRNDLWLLKNLKKFENINKAMSKKALTKFLGHLWYLSEELVALAFFDEEVSLEIKQKMVIALNEEGPDYSPKRITLDLSHIEEKNIEDFVTSNTLRFFRILGIPSAFLQKEPRLWEEDEDYKASREIVRSMRVVNDIAERGVALIEEFYKLITTDEEQKQFLLLVLDMNAKEEAKLLKWFEEASDCSGESSSSADPFEDNDGEFDVTDPTFEPPNSSSSSGGSSDENITRK
;
A
#
# COMPACT_ATOMS: atom_id res chain seq x y z
N MET A 1 -22.87 40.44 -13.42
CA MET A 1 -23.20 39.52 -14.54
C MET A 1 -24.69 39.20 -14.51
N LYS A 2 -25.41 39.33 -15.62
CA LYS A 2 -26.81 38.83 -15.71
C LYS A 2 -26.77 37.31 -15.58
N GLN A 3 -27.31 36.76 -14.49
CA GLN A 3 -27.44 35.31 -14.33
C GLN A 3 -28.37 34.77 -15.43
N THR A 4 -28.00 33.63 -16.02
CA THR A 4 -28.89 32.90 -16.92
C THR A 4 -30.06 32.31 -16.13
N ASN A 5 -31.24 32.16 -16.74
CA ASN A 5 -32.44 31.61 -16.05
C ASN A 5 -32.15 30.25 -15.38
N ARG A 6 -31.29 29.43 -16.00
CA ARG A 6 -30.86 28.13 -15.46
C ARG A 6 -29.98 28.27 -14.21
N ASN A 7 -29.09 29.26 -14.16
CA ASN A 7 -28.27 29.53 -12.99
C ASN A 7 -29.12 30.01 -11.81
N SER A 8 -30.11 30.87 -12.07
CA SER A 8 -31.05 31.31 -11.03
C SER A 8 -31.97 30.19 -10.55
N ALA A 9 -32.48 29.34 -11.46
CA ALA A 9 -33.25 28.15 -11.09
C ALA A 9 -32.43 27.14 -10.28
N ASN A 10 -31.14 26.98 -10.62
CA ASN A 10 -30.21 26.15 -9.85
C ASN A 10 -29.96 26.71 -8.45
N SER A 11 -29.78 28.03 -8.31
CA SER A 11 -29.64 28.69 -7.00
C SER A 11 -30.89 28.48 -6.14
N ALA A 12 -32.07 28.79 -6.67
CA ALA A 12 -33.34 28.60 -5.97
C ALA A 12 -33.57 27.13 -5.58
N ALA A 13 -33.21 26.18 -6.45
CA ALA A 13 -33.27 24.76 -6.13
C ALA A 13 -32.31 24.37 -4.99
N CYS A 14 -31.11 24.96 -4.92
CA CYS A 14 -30.18 24.71 -3.81
C CYS A 14 -30.77 25.20 -2.48
N ASP A 15 -31.31 26.42 -2.45
CA ASP A 15 -31.85 27.03 -1.23
C ASP A 15 -33.05 26.24 -0.70
N VAL A 16 -33.97 25.86 -1.60
CA VAL A 16 -35.16 25.08 -1.23
C VAL A 16 -34.76 23.67 -0.80
N MET A 17 -33.84 23.00 -1.50
CA MET A 17 -33.36 21.67 -1.07
C MET A 17 -32.69 21.72 0.30
N ALA A 18 -31.89 22.76 0.58
CA ALA A 18 -31.26 22.93 1.89
C ALA A 18 -32.28 23.13 3.02
N LEU A 19 -33.40 23.82 2.76
CA LEU A 19 -34.50 23.97 3.72
C LEU A 19 -35.19 22.63 4.02
N TRP A 20 -35.46 21.83 2.98
CA TRP A 20 -36.11 20.53 3.11
C TRP A 20 -35.20 19.48 3.77
N GLU A 21 -33.89 19.52 3.47
CA GLU A 21 -32.88 18.67 4.11
C GLU A 21 -32.73 19.00 5.60
N ARG A 22 -32.80 20.28 5.98
CA ARG A 22 -32.85 20.72 7.39
C ARG A 22 -34.09 20.24 8.12
N ALA A 23 -35.21 20.09 7.41
CA ALA A 23 -36.46 19.54 7.93
C ALA A 23 -36.51 18.01 7.90
N GLY A 24 -35.45 17.32 7.47
CA GLY A 24 -35.39 15.86 7.45
C GLY A 24 -36.28 15.20 6.39
N ILE A 25 -36.81 15.97 5.42
CA ILE A 25 -37.77 15.46 4.43
C ILE A 25 -37.04 14.96 3.18
N PRO A 26 -37.27 13.70 2.74
CA PRO A 26 -36.69 13.20 1.50
C PRO A 26 -37.18 13.98 0.29
N THR A 27 -36.27 14.49 -0.56
CA THR A 27 -36.61 15.29 -1.75
C THR A 27 -36.46 14.50 -3.06
N LYS A 28 -37.02 15.05 -4.15
CA LYS A 28 -36.73 14.63 -5.53
C LYS A 28 -35.29 14.97 -5.92
N LEU A 29 -34.79 14.39 -7.02
CA LEU A 29 -33.45 14.71 -7.53
C LEU A 29 -33.37 16.19 -7.94
N LYS A 30 -32.23 16.82 -7.66
CA LYS A 30 -31.99 18.25 -7.95
C LYS A 30 -32.32 18.65 -9.39
N LYS A 31 -32.00 17.80 -10.36
CA LYS A 31 -32.32 18.02 -11.79
C LYS A 31 -33.82 18.18 -12.05
N ASP A 32 -34.66 17.46 -11.32
CA ASP A 32 -36.11 17.47 -11.50
C ASP A 32 -36.74 18.70 -10.83
N VAL A 33 -36.16 19.15 -9.71
CA VAL A 33 -36.52 20.41 -9.04
C VAL A 33 -36.20 21.61 -9.92
N ILE A 34 -34.99 21.65 -10.51
CA ILE A 34 -34.59 22.71 -11.45
C ILE A 34 -35.56 22.74 -12.63
N LYS A 35 -35.85 21.59 -13.24
CA LYS A 35 -36.79 21.48 -14.36
C LYS A 35 -38.20 21.97 -13.99
N LYS A 36 -38.67 21.68 -12.78
CA LYS A 36 -39.97 22.16 -12.26
C LYS A 36 -40.01 23.70 -12.19
N ILE A 37 -38.96 24.33 -11.65
CA ILE A 37 -38.84 25.79 -11.54
C ILE A 37 -38.75 26.44 -12.92
N GLU A 38 -37.92 25.88 -13.82
CA GLU A 38 -37.76 26.37 -15.19
C GLU A 38 -39.08 26.31 -15.97
N ASN A 39 -39.81 25.20 -15.89
CA ASN A 39 -41.11 25.04 -16.55
C ASN A 39 -42.13 26.08 -16.07
N LYS A 40 -42.20 26.33 -14.76
CA LYS A 40 -43.12 27.32 -14.18
C LYS A 40 -42.76 28.75 -14.57
N PHE A 41 -41.47 29.05 -14.65
CA PHE A 41 -41.00 30.33 -15.17
C PHE A 41 -41.33 30.52 -16.65
N ASN A 42 -41.18 29.47 -17.47
CA ASN A 42 -41.54 29.51 -18.90
C ASN A 42 -43.06 29.69 -19.10
N GLU A 43 -43.90 29.04 -18.29
CA GLU A 43 -45.36 29.26 -18.27
C GLU A 43 -45.69 30.73 -17.95
N TRP A 44 -45.05 31.29 -16.93
CA TRP A 44 -45.22 32.70 -16.58
C TRP A 44 -44.77 33.66 -17.70
N GLN A 45 -43.65 33.37 -18.37
CA GLN A 45 -43.19 34.18 -19.50
C GLN A 45 -44.19 34.20 -20.65
N LYS A 46 -44.86 33.08 -20.92
CA LYS A 46 -45.93 33.00 -21.93
C LYS A 46 -47.15 33.83 -21.53
N LEU A 47 -47.56 33.78 -20.26
CA LEU A 47 -48.65 34.62 -19.73
C LEU A 47 -48.29 36.10 -19.79
N LYS A 48 -47.05 36.46 -19.47
CA LYS A 48 -46.55 37.84 -19.51
C LYS A 48 -46.57 38.43 -20.93
N LYS A 49 -46.14 37.68 -21.95
CA LYS A 49 -46.17 38.12 -23.35
C LYS A 49 -47.61 38.38 -23.86
N ASN A 50 -48.59 37.63 -23.36
CA ASN A 50 -49.99 37.78 -23.76
C ASN A 50 -50.71 38.95 -23.08
N LYS A 51 -50.08 39.62 -22.09
CA LYS A 51 -50.62 40.76 -21.36
C LYS A 51 -50.66 42.06 -22.19
N GLU A 52 -49.83 42.13 -23.25
CA GLU A 52 -49.69 43.31 -24.12
C GLU A 52 -50.77 43.39 -25.23
N ASN A 53 -51.48 42.28 -25.52
CA ASN A 53 -52.59 42.24 -26.48
C ASN A 53 -53.92 42.64 -25.81
N LYS A 54 -54.13 43.95 -25.63
CA LYS A 54 -55.27 44.53 -24.87
C LYS A 54 -56.68 44.30 -25.46
N PHE A 55 -56.84 43.85 -26.70
CA PHE A 55 -58.15 43.92 -27.39
C PHE A 55 -59.09 42.70 -27.23
N LYS A 56 -58.62 41.54 -26.72
CA LYS A 56 -59.49 40.39 -26.39
C LYS A 56 -58.96 39.61 -25.19
N ARG A 57 -59.20 40.12 -23.97
CA ARG A 57 -58.92 39.39 -22.73
C ARG A 57 -59.96 38.29 -22.53
N SER A 58 -59.79 37.17 -23.24
CA SER A 58 -60.75 36.06 -23.23
C SER A 58 -60.83 35.40 -21.86
N GLU A 59 -61.99 34.82 -21.55
CA GLU A 59 -62.23 34.09 -20.30
C GLU A 59 -61.23 32.93 -20.11
N GLY A 60 -60.82 32.28 -21.20
CA GLY A 60 -59.79 31.24 -21.18
C GLY A 60 -58.40 31.73 -20.73
N LEU A 61 -58.02 32.98 -20.99
CA LEU A 61 -56.78 33.55 -20.46
C LEU A 61 -56.86 33.81 -18.96
N ARG A 62 -58.01 34.27 -18.46
CA ARG A 62 -58.25 34.45 -17.01
C ARG A 62 -58.22 33.11 -16.26
N ASN A 63 -58.75 32.05 -16.86
CA ASN A 63 -58.69 30.71 -16.29
C ASN A 63 -57.25 30.18 -16.23
N LYS A 64 -56.45 30.37 -17.29
CA LYS A 64 -55.02 29.99 -17.29
C LYS A 64 -54.18 30.79 -16.28
N GLU A 65 -54.48 32.07 -16.08
CA GLU A 65 -53.85 32.88 -15.03
C GLU A 65 -54.21 32.36 -13.63
N LYS A 66 -55.49 32.04 -13.38
CA LYS A 66 -55.94 31.42 -12.12
C LYS A 66 -55.32 30.04 -11.88
N GLU A 67 -55.25 29.20 -12.90
CA GLU A 67 -54.60 27.88 -12.82
C GLU A 67 -53.12 27.99 -12.48
N TRP A 68 -52.41 28.94 -13.11
CA TRP A 68 -51.01 29.19 -12.80
C TRP A 68 -50.81 29.74 -11.38
N GLN A 69 -51.68 30.64 -10.92
CA GLN A 69 -51.68 31.15 -9.54
C GLN A 69 -51.90 30.03 -8.52
N ASN A 70 -52.87 29.15 -8.75
CA ASN A 70 -53.12 28.00 -7.88
C ASN A 70 -51.92 27.04 -7.84
N CYS A 71 -51.20 26.89 -8.96
CA CYS A 71 -49.98 26.07 -9.02
C CYS A 71 -48.78 26.65 -8.24
N LEU A 72 -48.81 27.92 -7.85
CA LEU A 72 -47.73 28.52 -7.06
C LEU A 72 -47.71 27.99 -5.62
N GLU A 73 -48.88 27.60 -5.08
CA GLU A 73 -48.98 27.03 -3.73
C GLU A 73 -48.16 25.73 -3.60
N ASP A 74 -48.06 24.97 -4.69
CA ASP A 74 -47.34 23.69 -4.76
C ASP A 74 -45.92 23.82 -5.37
N LEU A 75 -45.46 25.05 -5.69
CA LEU A 75 -44.20 25.26 -6.41
C LEU A 75 -43.01 24.64 -5.68
N PHE A 76 -42.93 24.86 -4.37
CA PHE A 76 -41.85 24.39 -3.52
C PHE A 76 -42.12 23.06 -2.82
N ASP A 77 -43.22 22.35 -3.11
CA ASP A 77 -43.33 20.92 -2.75
C ASP A 77 -42.37 20.10 -3.64
N ILE A 78 -41.21 19.78 -3.06
CA ILE A 78 -40.16 18.99 -3.69
C ILE A 78 -39.98 17.63 -3.02
N ALA A 79 -40.92 17.22 -2.16
CA ALA A 79 -40.86 15.93 -1.48
C ALA A 79 -40.79 14.79 -2.50
N HIS A 80 -40.07 13.72 -2.16
CA HIS A 80 -40.15 12.47 -2.88
C HIS A 80 -41.61 11.97 -2.88
N ALA A 81 -42.04 11.28 -3.95
CA ALA A 81 -43.42 10.79 -4.06
C ALA A 81 -43.81 9.89 -2.87
N ASP A 82 -42.85 9.10 -2.42
CA ASP A 82 -42.95 8.17 -1.29
C ASP A 82 -42.50 8.78 0.06
N ALA A 83 -42.37 10.11 0.16
CA ALA A 83 -41.83 10.76 1.36
C ALA A 83 -42.63 10.44 2.63
N LEU A 84 -43.96 10.34 2.56
CA LEU A 84 -44.82 10.05 3.72
C LEU A 84 -44.63 8.66 4.31
N ASN A 85 -44.12 7.69 3.53
CA ASN A 85 -43.83 6.33 4.01
C ASN A 85 -42.38 6.20 4.48
N ARG A 86 -41.47 7.05 3.98
CA ARG A 86 -40.04 7.07 4.33
C ARG A 86 -39.74 7.87 5.59
N ILE A 87 -40.60 8.81 5.96
CA ILE A 87 -40.49 9.57 7.19
C ILE A 87 -41.00 8.70 8.34
N THR A 88 -40.09 8.34 9.25
CA THR A 88 -40.39 7.55 10.46
C THR A 88 -40.75 8.42 11.67
N ILE A 89 -40.54 9.74 11.57
CA ILE A 89 -40.78 10.72 12.63
C ILE A 89 -42.16 11.34 12.40
N GLU A 90 -43.08 11.16 13.34
CA GLU A 90 -44.49 11.55 13.17
C GLU A 90 -44.64 13.08 13.03
N GLU A 91 -43.81 13.89 13.70
CA GLU A 91 -43.83 15.35 13.59
C GLU A 91 -43.42 15.85 12.19
N ASP A 92 -42.40 15.25 11.58
CA ASP A 92 -41.94 15.60 10.22
C ASP A 92 -42.97 15.15 9.17
N ARG A 93 -43.69 14.05 9.47
CA ARG A 93 -44.79 13.53 8.65
C ARG A 93 -46.00 14.47 8.71
N LEU A 94 -46.37 14.93 9.91
CA LEU A 94 -47.42 15.94 10.12
C LEU A 94 -47.06 17.28 9.47
N PHE A 95 -45.81 17.71 9.58
CA PHE A 95 -45.32 18.90 8.88
C PHE A 95 -45.47 18.76 7.37
N LEU A 96 -45.10 17.63 6.75
CA LEU A 96 -45.30 17.42 5.31
C LEU A 96 -46.79 17.39 4.90
N ILE A 97 -47.65 16.83 5.74
CA ILE A 97 -49.12 16.86 5.54
C ILE A 97 -49.65 18.30 5.60
N GLU A 98 -49.19 19.08 6.57
CA GLU A 98 -49.54 20.49 6.71
C GLU A 98 -48.99 21.32 5.53
N GLN A 99 -47.80 20.98 5.03
CA GLN A 99 -47.21 21.53 3.82
C GLN A 99 -47.92 21.11 2.52
N ARG A 100 -48.99 20.30 2.58
CA ARG A 100 -49.82 19.93 1.42
C ARG A 100 -51.29 20.38 1.55
N LYS A 101 -51.67 21.06 2.63
CA LYS A 101 -53.02 21.65 2.78
C LYS A 101 -53.16 22.91 1.91
N ARG A 102 -54.23 22.97 1.10
CA ARG A 102 -54.60 24.13 0.27
C ARG A 102 -55.17 25.27 1.11
N GLY A 103 -54.88 26.52 0.75
CA GLY A 103 -55.41 27.71 1.44
C GLY A 103 -54.69 28.09 2.74
N ARG A 104 -53.36 27.93 2.79
CA ARG A 104 -52.58 28.31 3.97
C ARG A 104 -52.57 29.84 4.17
N PRO A 105 -52.83 30.35 5.39
CA PRO A 105 -52.50 31.72 5.70
C PRO A 105 -50.99 31.88 5.56
N VAL A 106 -50.53 32.82 4.74
CA VAL A 106 -49.15 33.29 4.78
C VAL A 106 -48.96 33.92 6.16
N ARG A 107 -48.48 33.15 7.14
CA ARG A 107 -47.88 33.74 8.34
C ARG A 107 -46.64 34.47 7.87
N ALA A 108 -46.72 35.80 7.75
CA ALA A 108 -45.57 36.62 8.08
C ALA A 108 -45.03 36.09 9.41
N GLY A 109 -43.73 35.75 9.44
CA GLY A 109 -43.13 35.04 10.56
C GLY A 109 -43.51 35.68 11.90
N PRO A 110 -43.72 34.88 12.96
CA PRO A 110 -43.96 35.46 14.27
C PRO A 110 -42.74 36.30 14.67
N SER A 111 -43.00 37.47 15.24
CA SER A 111 -42.05 38.14 16.13
C SER A 111 -41.49 37.09 17.08
N THR A 112 -40.16 37.04 17.23
CA THR A 112 -39.39 36.00 17.94
C THR A 112 -39.61 35.97 19.46
N ALA A 113 -40.71 36.51 19.97
CA ALA A 113 -40.95 36.66 21.40
C ALA A 113 -41.60 35.42 22.05
N ASP A 114 -42.58 34.77 21.42
CA ASP A 114 -43.49 33.86 22.16
C ASP A 114 -43.71 32.48 21.53
N LEU A 115 -42.73 31.95 20.78
CA LEU A 115 -42.71 30.52 20.45
C LEU A 115 -41.68 29.83 21.32
N GLU A 116 -42.11 28.93 22.19
CA GLU A 116 -41.23 27.92 22.79
C GLU A 116 -40.56 27.14 21.67
N VAL A 117 -39.30 27.47 21.40
CA VAL A 117 -38.45 26.76 20.45
C VAL A 117 -38.31 25.33 20.99
N PRO A 118 -38.76 24.28 20.29
CA PRO A 118 -38.50 22.92 20.73
C PRO A 118 -36.99 22.78 20.94
N PRO A 119 -36.55 22.18 22.07
CA PRO A 119 -35.15 22.21 22.45
C PRO A 119 -34.32 21.68 21.28
N LYS A 120 -33.39 22.51 20.76
CA LYS A 120 -32.42 22.09 19.76
C LYS A 120 -31.90 20.73 20.20
N ARG A 121 -32.11 19.67 19.40
CA ARG A 121 -31.55 18.33 19.67
C ARG A 121 -30.13 18.56 20.13
N LYS A 122 -29.82 18.21 21.39
CA LYS A 122 -28.47 18.41 21.94
C LYS A 122 -27.53 17.56 21.09
N ARG A 123 -26.88 18.19 20.11
CA ARG A 123 -25.82 17.54 19.34
C ARG A 123 -24.76 17.14 20.37
N GLY A 124 -24.35 15.88 20.35
CA GLY A 124 -23.25 15.41 21.19
C GLY A 124 -22.10 16.40 21.11
N ARG A 125 -21.60 16.86 22.25
CA ARG A 125 -20.59 17.93 22.31
C ARG A 125 -19.18 17.36 22.39
N LYS A 126 -19.03 16.10 22.81
CA LYS A 126 -17.74 15.46 23.01
C LYS A 126 -17.20 14.93 21.68
N ASN A 127 -15.96 15.31 21.35
CA ASN A 127 -15.23 14.75 20.21
C ASN A 127 -14.32 13.63 20.70
N ILE A 128 -14.44 12.44 20.13
CA ILE A 128 -13.56 11.29 20.42
C ILE A 128 -12.56 11.03 19.29
N PHE A 129 -12.65 11.77 18.18
CA PHE A 129 -11.78 11.57 17.02
C PHE A 129 -10.43 12.25 17.22
N ASP A 130 -9.42 11.43 17.48
CA ASP A 130 -8.01 11.77 17.40
C ASP A 130 -7.37 11.13 16.15
N GLU A 131 -6.06 11.27 16.04
CA GLU A 131 -5.25 10.69 14.97
C GLU A 131 -5.36 9.16 14.94
N ARG A 132 -5.17 8.51 16.10
CA ARG A 132 -5.18 7.04 16.24
C ARG A 132 -6.51 6.44 15.83
N LEU A 133 -7.62 6.92 16.42
CA LEU A 133 -8.94 6.41 16.11
C LEU A 133 -9.28 6.62 14.63
N SER A 134 -8.90 7.76 14.05
CA SER A 134 -9.15 8.04 12.63
C SER A 134 -8.36 7.10 11.71
N ALA A 135 -7.08 6.86 12.03
CA ALA A 135 -6.20 5.96 11.30
C ALA A 135 -6.68 4.49 11.40
N SER A 136 -7.08 4.01 12.58
CA SER A 136 -7.60 2.65 12.75
C SER A 136 -8.90 2.44 11.97
N LEU A 137 -9.80 3.43 11.93
CA LEU A 137 -11.02 3.35 11.12
C LEU A 137 -10.71 3.33 9.61
N ASP A 138 -9.67 4.05 9.17
CA ASP A 138 -9.16 4.04 7.80
C ASP A 138 -8.59 2.67 7.45
N TYR A 139 -7.70 2.14 8.29
CA TYR A 139 -7.06 0.84 8.11
C TYR A 139 -8.07 -0.32 8.11
N ALA A 140 -9.07 -0.27 9.00
CA ALA A 140 -10.18 -1.22 9.03
C ALA A 140 -11.18 -1.08 7.86
N LYS A 141 -10.91 -0.17 6.89
CA LYS A 141 -11.73 0.05 5.68
C LYS A 141 -13.19 0.39 6.00
N LEU A 142 -13.43 1.03 7.14
CA LEU A 142 -14.78 1.39 7.56
C LEU A 142 -15.23 2.66 6.85
N SER A 143 -16.35 2.57 6.12
CA SER A 143 -17.04 3.77 5.62
C SER A 143 -17.56 4.61 6.78
N ASP A 144 -17.79 5.91 6.57
CA ASP A 144 -18.26 6.80 7.64
C ASP A 144 -19.56 6.32 8.30
N ARG A 145 -20.41 5.61 7.55
CA ARG A 145 -21.63 4.98 8.10
C ARG A 145 -21.31 3.75 8.95
N LYS A 146 -20.44 2.86 8.47
CA LYS A 146 -20.02 1.66 9.22
C LYS A 146 -19.27 2.05 10.50
N ALA A 147 -18.38 3.04 10.41
CA ALA A 147 -17.69 3.61 11.57
C ALA A 147 -18.68 4.16 12.61
N ALA A 148 -19.72 4.89 12.17
CA ALA A 148 -20.76 5.37 13.08
C ALA A 148 -21.48 4.22 13.80
N VAL A 149 -21.80 3.12 13.09
CA VAL A 149 -22.43 1.93 13.68
C VAL A 149 -21.50 1.28 14.72
N VAL A 150 -20.25 1.00 14.35
CA VAL A 150 -19.27 0.34 15.24
C VAL A 150 -19.04 1.16 16.51
N LEU A 151 -18.81 2.47 16.37
CA LEU A 151 -18.58 3.36 17.52
C LEU A 151 -19.82 3.49 18.41
N THR A 152 -21.02 3.52 17.80
CA THR A 152 -22.28 3.56 18.57
C THR A 152 -22.46 2.28 19.38
N SER A 153 -22.18 1.12 18.78
CA SER A 153 -22.26 -0.18 19.48
C SER A 153 -21.24 -0.25 20.61
N MET A 154 -19.99 0.17 20.37
CA MET A 154 -18.94 0.20 21.39
C MET A 154 -19.31 1.06 22.60
N LEU A 155 -19.85 2.26 22.37
CA LEU A 155 -20.29 3.13 23.46
C LEU A 155 -21.44 2.52 24.26
N LYS A 156 -22.42 1.90 23.59
CA LYS A 156 -23.51 1.19 24.26
C LYS A 156 -23.00 0.05 25.13
N SER A 157 -22.08 -0.76 24.61
CA SER A 157 -21.48 -1.89 25.35
C SER A 157 -20.66 -1.45 26.55
N THR A 158 -20.07 -0.25 26.51
CA THR A 158 -19.32 0.35 27.64
C THR A 158 -20.21 1.15 28.59
N GLY A 159 -21.54 1.07 28.46
CA GLY A 159 -22.49 1.80 29.32
C GLY A 159 -22.53 3.31 29.08
N THR A 160 -21.89 3.81 28.02
CA THR A 160 -21.82 5.24 27.70
C THR A 160 -22.89 5.63 26.69
N ASN A 161 -23.59 6.74 26.92
CA ASN A 161 -24.63 7.21 26.02
C ASN A 161 -24.06 7.77 24.70
N PRO A 162 -24.31 7.17 23.52
CA PRO A 162 -23.77 7.64 22.24
C PRO A 162 -24.23 9.05 21.84
N SER A 163 -25.36 9.52 22.36
CA SER A 163 -25.89 10.85 22.06
C SER A 163 -25.03 12.00 22.60
N GLU A 164 -24.12 11.72 23.54
CA GLU A 164 -23.17 12.70 24.07
C GLU A 164 -22.01 13.02 23.11
N PHE A 165 -21.81 12.20 22.07
CA PHE A 165 -20.65 12.25 21.19
C PHE A 165 -20.98 12.61 19.73
N ASN A 166 -19.99 13.15 19.04
CA ASN A 166 -20.07 13.54 17.62
C ASN A 166 -19.93 12.35 16.63
N ILE A 167 -20.76 11.31 16.78
CA ILE A 167 -20.60 10.02 16.05
C ILE A 167 -21.49 9.89 14.80
N ASN A 168 -22.20 10.96 14.39
CA ASN A 168 -22.91 10.94 13.10
C ASN A 168 -21.93 10.92 11.93
N SER A 169 -22.29 10.20 10.85
CA SER A 169 -21.44 9.99 9.66
C SER A 169 -20.84 11.27 9.08
N SER A 170 -21.57 12.39 9.03
CA SER A 170 -21.06 13.68 8.56
C SER A 170 -20.00 14.28 9.48
N SER A 171 -20.08 14.05 10.79
CA SER A 171 -19.08 14.50 11.76
C SER A 171 -17.85 13.62 11.71
N ILE A 172 -18.02 12.31 11.60
CA ILE A 172 -16.91 11.36 11.35
C ILE A 172 -16.15 11.76 10.10
N ARG A 173 -16.84 11.99 8.98
CA ARG A 173 -16.22 12.40 7.71
C ARG A 173 -15.36 13.65 7.88
N ARG A 174 -15.92 14.70 8.50
CA ARG A 174 -15.20 15.97 8.71
C ARG A 174 -13.99 15.80 9.62
N GLN A 175 -14.11 15.00 10.67
CA GLN A 175 -12.97 14.73 11.56
C GLN A 175 -11.89 13.93 10.83
N ARG A 176 -12.24 12.86 10.11
CA ARG A 176 -11.27 12.08 9.31
C ARG A 176 -10.54 12.94 8.27
N ILE A 177 -11.28 13.80 7.54
CA ILE A 177 -10.67 14.75 6.59
C ILE A 177 -9.64 15.65 7.29
N LYS A 178 -10.03 16.23 8.43
CA LYS A 178 -9.16 17.11 9.22
C LYS A 178 -7.94 16.37 9.75
N GLN A 179 -8.11 15.17 10.30
CA GLN A 179 -7.02 14.40 10.88
C GLN A 179 -6.05 13.91 9.81
N ARG A 180 -6.54 13.38 8.68
CA ARG A 180 -5.67 12.94 7.57
C ARG A 180 -4.77 14.06 7.06
N GLN A 181 -5.36 15.23 6.80
CA GLN A 181 -4.60 16.40 6.36
C GLN A 181 -3.56 16.81 7.42
N ARG A 182 -3.97 16.91 8.68
CA ARG A 182 -3.08 17.28 9.78
C ARG A 182 -1.89 16.33 9.89
N VAL A 183 -2.13 15.02 9.85
CA VAL A 183 -1.08 13.99 9.95
C VAL A 183 -0.13 14.08 8.77
N ALA A 184 -0.66 14.17 7.54
CA ALA A 184 0.18 14.29 6.34
C ALA A 184 1.05 15.56 6.34
N GLU A 185 0.50 16.70 6.78
CA GLU A 185 1.24 17.95 6.93
C GLU A 185 2.29 17.87 8.04
N SER A 186 1.97 17.28 9.20
CA SER A 186 2.93 17.06 10.29
C SER A 186 4.07 16.17 9.83
N LEU A 187 3.75 15.03 9.21
CA LEU A 187 4.70 14.09 8.66
C LEU A 187 5.66 14.77 7.71
N LYS A 188 5.13 15.55 6.75
CA LYS A 188 5.95 16.27 5.78
C LYS A 188 6.85 17.34 6.41
N LYS A 189 6.37 18.01 7.47
CA LYS A 189 7.13 19.06 8.17
C LYS A 189 8.22 18.49 9.07
N GLU A 190 7.96 17.36 9.72
CA GLU A 190 8.85 16.73 10.69
C GLU A 190 9.86 15.77 10.04
N PHE A 191 9.57 15.30 8.81
CA PHE A 191 10.43 14.38 8.09
C PHE A 191 11.71 15.06 7.57
N ASN A 192 12.75 15.04 8.40
CA ASN A 192 14.06 15.60 8.10
C ASN A 192 15.18 14.57 8.39
N PRO A 193 15.33 13.50 7.60
CA PRO A 193 16.32 12.46 7.87
C PRO A 193 17.74 12.99 7.67
N ASN A 194 18.68 12.62 8.55
CA ASN A 194 20.10 12.97 8.45
C ASN A 194 20.93 11.85 7.80
N THR A 195 20.37 11.17 6.81
CA THR A 195 21.00 10.06 6.09
C THR A 195 20.84 10.26 4.58
N PRO A 196 21.80 9.79 3.76
CA PRO A 196 21.58 9.58 2.33
C PRO A 196 20.32 8.75 2.08
N LEU A 197 19.57 9.10 1.03
CA LEU A 197 18.33 8.43 0.65
C LEU A 197 18.38 7.91 -0.79
N ALA A 198 17.76 6.75 -0.98
CA ALA A 198 17.40 6.20 -2.28
C ALA A 198 15.91 6.43 -2.56
N VAL A 199 15.57 6.89 -3.76
CA VAL A 199 14.18 7.04 -4.21
C VAL A 199 13.74 5.79 -4.96
N HIS A 200 12.54 5.33 -4.67
CA HIS A 200 11.89 4.15 -5.24
C HIS A 200 10.56 4.55 -5.86
N TRP A 201 10.26 4.06 -7.06
CA TRP A 201 8.94 4.22 -7.66
C TRP A 201 8.60 3.06 -8.57
N ASP A 202 7.30 2.78 -8.66
CA ASP A 202 6.76 1.82 -9.62
C ASP A 202 5.35 2.26 -10.02
N GLY A 203 4.99 2.07 -11.28
CA GLY A 203 3.72 2.56 -11.83
C GLY A 203 2.68 1.45 -11.89
N LYS A 204 1.43 1.77 -11.53
CA LYS A 204 0.28 0.88 -11.73
C LYS A 204 -0.86 1.55 -12.48
N ARG A 205 -1.35 0.87 -13.51
CA ARG A 205 -2.61 1.21 -14.19
C ARG A 205 -3.81 0.77 -13.36
N ILE A 206 -4.62 1.72 -12.94
CA ILE A 206 -5.82 1.51 -12.13
C ILE A 206 -6.99 2.25 -12.78
N GLU A 207 -8.20 1.69 -12.70
CA GLU A 207 -9.41 2.39 -13.15
C GLU A 207 -9.63 3.68 -12.36
N ASP A 208 -9.99 4.75 -13.06
CA ASP A 208 -10.24 6.04 -12.44
C ASP A 208 -11.47 6.01 -11.52
N ILE A 209 -11.47 6.87 -10.51
CA ILE A 209 -12.52 7.03 -9.52
C ILE A 209 -13.83 7.50 -10.18
N ILE A 210 -13.72 8.33 -11.21
CA ILE A 210 -14.85 9.10 -11.79
C ILE A 210 -15.36 8.46 -13.10
N GLY A 211 -14.72 7.41 -13.64
CA GLY A 211 -15.20 6.76 -14.88
C GLY A 211 -14.40 5.55 -15.33
N HIS A 212 -14.78 4.98 -16.48
CA HIS A 212 -14.17 3.78 -17.10
C HIS A 212 -12.78 3.98 -17.72
N LYS A 213 -12.09 5.09 -17.42
CA LYS A 213 -10.75 5.36 -17.96
C LYS A 213 -9.71 4.78 -17.01
N THR A 214 -8.65 4.20 -17.54
CA THR A 214 -7.49 3.79 -16.75
C THR A 214 -6.57 4.99 -16.54
N VAL A 215 -6.05 5.13 -15.33
CA VAL A 215 -5.07 6.15 -14.93
C VAL A 215 -3.84 5.47 -14.36
N ASP A 216 -2.68 6.10 -14.51
CA ASP A 216 -1.43 5.60 -13.93
C ASP A 216 -1.26 6.20 -12.54
N ARG A 217 -1.01 5.35 -11.54
CA ARG A 217 -0.67 5.74 -10.18
C ARG A 217 0.78 5.37 -9.91
N LEU A 218 1.52 6.34 -9.38
CA LEU A 218 2.95 6.22 -9.17
C LEU A 218 3.27 6.43 -7.69
N PRO A 219 3.28 5.38 -6.85
CA PRO A 219 3.88 5.46 -5.53
C PRO A 219 5.34 5.89 -5.63
N ILE A 220 5.71 6.90 -4.85
CA ILE A 220 7.07 7.41 -4.73
C ILE A 220 7.47 7.30 -3.26
N LEU A 221 8.53 6.54 -2.99
CA LEU A 221 9.02 6.27 -1.64
C LEU A 221 10.51 6.61 -1.54
N VAL A 222 10.97 6.82 -0.32
CA VAL A 222 12.39 6.96 0.01
C VAL A 222 12.82 5.98 1.07
N SER A 223 14.08 5.54 0.99
CA SER A 223 14.69 4.69 2.00
C SER A 223 16.15 5.01 2.25
N GLY A 224 16.64 4.80 3.47
CA GLY A 224 18.05 4.87 3.82
C GLY A 224 18.23 4.78 5.34
N GLN A 225 19.21 4.02 5.82
CA GLN A 225 19.56 3.89 7.25
C GLN A 225 18.36 3.88 8.23
N GLY A 226 17.51 2.85 8.13
CA GLY A 226 16.32 2.71 8.97
C GLY A 226 15.13 3.59 8.59
N VAL A 227 15.30 4.50 7.62
CA VAL A 227 14.21 5.28 7.01
C VAL A 227 13.54 4.46 5.90
N ASP A 228 12.21 4.45 5.94
CA ASP A 228 11.31 3.94 4.92
C ASP A 228 10.08 4.86 4.96
N GLN A 229 9.81 5.62 3.90
CA GLN A 229 8.73 6.60 3.87
C GLN A 229 8.07 6.70 2.50
N LEU A 230 6.75 6.54 2.45
CA LEU A 230 5.93 6.93 1.30
C LEU A 230 5.83 8.46 1.24
N LEU A 231 6.18 9.07 0.11
CA LEU A 231 6.14 10.53 -0.07
C LEU A 231 4.84 10.99 -0.74
N ALA A 232 4.42 10.28 -1.79
CA ALA A 232 3.21 10.60 -2.55
C ALA A 232 2.78 9.45 -3.45
N VAL A 233 1.54 9.51 -3.94
CA VAL A 233 1.01 8.64 -5.00
C VAL A 233 0.35 9.47 -6.11
N PRO A 234 1.10 10.28 -6.86
CA PRO A 234 0.56 11.12 -7.92
C PRO A 234 -0.31 10.34 -8.92
N LYS A 235 -1.36 11.01 -9.38
CA LYS A 235 -2.18 10.60 -10.52
C LYS A 235 -1.53 11.09 -11.80
N LEU A 236 -1.19 10.17 -12.69
CA LEU A 236 -0.66 10.50 -14.01
C LEU A 236 -1.73 10.23 -15.06
N SER A 237 -1.83 11.13 -16.04
CA SER A 237 -2.70 10.92 -17.21
C SER A 237 -2.16 9.78 -18.09
N HIS A 238 -0.83 9.66 -18.17
CA HIS A 238 -0.10 8.60 -18.88
C HIS A 238 1.20 8.31 -18.13
N GLY A 239 1.53 7.03 -17.93
CA GLY A 239 2.80 6.57 -17.34
C GLY A 239 3.98 6.61 -18.31
N THR A 240 4.21 7.73 -18.99
CA THR A 240 5.44 7.92 -19.78
C THR A 240 6.63 8.13 -18.84
N GLY A 241 7.83 7.78 -19.30
CA GLY A 241 9.05 7.97 -18.50
C GLY A 241 9.26 9.43 -18.06
N GLU A 242 8.93 10.39 -18.93
CA GLU A 242 8.97 11.82 -18.63
C GLU A 242 7.96 12.22 -17.54
N ALA A 243 6.70 11.77 -17.66
CA ALA A 243 5.68 12.08 -16.66
C ALA A 243 6.03 11.49 -15.28
N CYS A 244 6.57 10.26 -15.26
CA CYS A 244 7.06 9.65 -14.03
C CYS A 244 8.25 10.43 -13.44
N ALA A 245 9.23 10.81 -14.27
CA ALA A 245 10.40 11.57 -13.82
C ALA A 245 10.01 12.94 -13.24
N SER A 246 9.13 13.68 -13.91
CA SER A 246 8.62 14.97 -13.41
C SER A 246 7.88 14.81 -12.09
N ALA A 247 7.00 13.81 -11.98
CA ALA A 247 6.27 13.56 -10.74
C ALA A 247 7.19 13.18 -9.58
N VAL A 248 8.23 12.37 -9.83
CA VAL A 248 9.26 12.04 -8.84
C VAL A 248 10.03 13.29 -8.43
N TYR A 249 10.48 14.10 -9.38
CA TYR A 249 11.25 15.31 -9.13
C TYR A 249 10.44 16.35 -8.34
N ASP A 250 9.21 16.64 -8.74
CA ASP A 250 8.31 17.56 -8.06
C ASP A 250 8.01 17.09 -6.63
N THR A 251 7.85 15.78 -6.43
CA THR A 251 7.65 15.20 -5.10
C THR A 251 8.87 15.43 -4.21
N ILE A 252 10.07 15.13 -4.70
CA ILE A 252 11.34 15.34 -3.96
C ILE A 252 11.50 16.81 -3.57
N LEU A 253 11.26 17.74 -4.50
CA LEU A 253 11.32 19.18 -4.23
C LEU A 253 10.30 19.59 -3.17
N SER A 254 9.06 19.11 -3.30
CA SER A 254 8.01 19.49 -2.38
C SER A 254 8.30 19.06 -0.94
N TRP A 255 9.05 17.96 -0.74
CA TRP A 255 9.48 17.44 0.55
C TRP A 255 10.84 18.00 1.01
N ASN A 256 11.47 18.87 0.22
CA ASN A 256 12.78 19.45 0.50
C ASN A 256 13.86 18.38 0.77
N LEU A 257 13.93 17.36 -0.09
CA LEU A 257 14.86 16.22 0.04
C LEU A 257 15.98 16.21 -1.02
N SER A 258 16.06 17.21 -1.90
CA SER A 258 16.95 17.21 -3.07
C SER A 258 18.42 17.01 -2.73
N ASP A 259 18.89 17.57 -1.62
CA ASP A 259 20.25 17.44 -1.10
C ASP A 259 20.54 16.03 -0.52
N LYS A 260 19.50 15.32 -0.10
CA LYS A 260 19.58 14.00 0.56
C LYS A 260 19.44 12.83 -0.39
N ILE A 261 18.79 13.01 -1.54
CA ILE A 261 18.66 11.96 -2.54
C ILE A 261 20.01 11.71 -3.22
N LYS A 262 20.56 10.52 -3.01
CA LYS A 262 21.83 10.09 -3.64
C LYS A 262 21.64 8.96 -4.64
N CYS A 263 20.52 8.24 -4.58
CA CYS A 263 20.29 7.06 -5.40
C CYS A 263 18.85 6.99 -5.92
N PHE A 264 18.67 6.30 -7.05
CA PHE A 264 17.37 5.97 -7.63
C PHE A 264 17.32 4.46 -7.88
N CYS A 265 16.25 3.81 -7.43
CA CYS A 265 15.98 2.39 -7.65
C CYS A 265 14.66 2.25 -8.42
N PHE A 266 14.71 1.57 -9.57
CA PHE A 266 13.57 1.40 -10.46
C PHE A 266 13.76 0.16 -11.35
N ASP A 267 12.64 -0.44 -11.77
CA ASP A 267 12.65 -1.64 -12.61
C ASP A 267 13.04 -1.34 -14.05
N THR A 268 13.68 -2.32 -14.68
CA THR A 268 14.02 -2.30 -16.12
C THR A 268 13.37 -3.47 -16.83
N THR A 269 12.60 -3.22 -17.88
CA THR A 269 11.83 -4.25 -18.60
C THR A 269 12.70 -5.06 -19.57
N ALA A 270 12.59 -6.39 -19.53
CA ALA A 270 13.22 -7.29 -20.50
C ALA A 270 12.32 -8.48 -20.92
N VAL A 271 12.52 -8.97 -22.16
CA VAL A 271 11.66 -9.89 -22.93
C VAL A 271 12.31 -11.29 -23.09
N ASN A 272 11.50 -12.34 -22.86
CA ASN A 272 11.67 -13.82 -22.81
C ASN A 272 12.25 -14.51 -24.10
N THR A 273 12.54 -15.83 -24.23
CA THR A 273 13.42 -16.91 -23.63
C THR A 273 13.44 -18.09 -24.67
N ASP A 274 14.47 -18.98 -24.75
CA ASP A 274 14.35 -20.43 -25.20
C ASP A 274 15.68 -21.26 -25.12
N PRO A 275 15.69 -22.59 -24.79
CA PRO A 275 16.81 -23.51 -24.40
C PRO A 275 17.33 -24.45 -25.53
N ASP A 276 18.54 -25.08 -25.46
CA ASP A 276 18.76 -26.51 -25.09
C ASP A 276 20.29 -26.94 -24.91
N ALA A 277 20.62 -28.05 -24.19
CA ALA A 277 21.88 -28.47 -23.51
C ALA A 277 21.98 -29.88 -22.83
N LEU A 278 23.21 -30.31 -22.47
CA LEU A 278 23.70 -30.93 -21.19
C LEU A 278 25.18 -31.38 -21.38
N ARG A 279 26.15 -31.18 -20.47
CA ARG A 279 26.54 -32.06 -19.33
C ARG A 279 27.81 -31.48 -18.62
N CYS A 280 27.72 -31.02 -17.36
CA CYS A 280 28.84 -30.74 -16.39
C CYS A 280 28.28 -30.11 -15.10
N VAL A 281 28.02 -30.86 -14.01
CA VAL A 281 27.45 -30.29 -12.75
C VAL A 281 28.15 -30.75 -11.46
N GLU A 282 29.08 -31.71 -11.54
CA GLU A 282 29.61 -32.39 -10.34
C GLU A 282 30.45 -31.48 -9.41
N ASN A 283 31.00 -30.37 -9.89
CA ASN A 283 31.93 -29.52 -9.11
C ASN A 283 31.26 -28.40 -8.27
N ILE A 284 29.95 -28.16 -8.37
CA ILE A 284 29.28 -26.98 -7.74
C ILE A 284 28.28 -27.38 -6.64
N VAL A 285 27.84 -28.64 -6.63
CA VAL A 285 26.78 -29.20 -5.78
C VAL A 285 26.91 -28.80 -4.31
N GLY A 286 28.06 -29.08 -3.69
CA GLY A 286 28.27 -28.84 -2.26
C GLY A 286 28.17 -27.37 -1.86
N SER A 287 28.73 -26.47 -2.67
CA SER A 287 28.68 -25.03 -2.41
C SER A 287 27.26 -24.46 -2.51
N THR A 288 26.46 -24.94 -3.48
CA THR A 288 25.08 -24.49 -3.66
C THR A 288 24.15 -25.04 -2.58
N ILE A 289 24.35 -26.29 -2.14
CA ILE A 289 23.60 -26.85 -1.00
C ILE A 289 23.89 -26.04 0.26
N SER A 290 25.16 -25.82 0.59
CA SER A 290 25.56 -25.03 1.75
C SER A 290 24.98 -23.60 1.72
N PHE A 291 25.01 -22.95 0.56
CA PHE A 291 24.37 -21.65 0.36
C PHE A 291 22.85 -21.70 0.62
N ALA A 292 22.16 -22.69 0.06
CA ALA A 292 20.71 -22.81 0.22
C ALA A 292 20.30 -23.13 1.66
N GLU A 293 21.07 -23.95 2.37
CA GLU A 293 20.87 -24.25 3.79
C GLU A 293 21.06 -23.00 4.66
N LYS A 294 22.13 -22.23 4.40
CA LYS A 294 22.36 -20.94 5.08
C LYS A 294 21.17 -20.00 4.88
N GLN A 295 20.71 -19.83 3.63
CA GLN A 295 19.53 -18.98 3.36
C GLN A 295 18.23 -19.49 4.00
N LEU A 296 18.05 -20.80 4.17
CA LEU A 296 16.85 -21.34 4.82
C LEU A 296 16.82 -21.11 6.33
N ASN A 297 17.98 -20.84 6.94
CA ASN A 297 18.09 -20.46 8.35
C ASN A 297 17.78 -18.96 8.55
N ASP A 298 17.97 -18.15 7.50
CA ASP A 298 17.63 -16.73 7.50
C ASP A 298 16.13 -16.49 7.26
N TYR A 299 15.65 -15.31 7.66
CA TYR A 299 14.26 -14.90 7.41
C TYR A 299 13.97 -14.84 5.91
N GLN A 300 12.87 -15.48 5.49
CA GLN A 300 12.39 -15.45 4.13
C GLN A 300 10.99 -14.80 4.08
N PRO A 301 10.80 -13.73 3.28
CA PRO A 301 9.57 -12.95 3.27
C PRO A 301 8.39 -13.69 2.63
N ARG A 302 8.64 -14.75 1.84
CA ARG A 302 7.61 -15.49 1.11
C ARG A 302 7.87 -17.00 1.17
N ASP A 303 6.80 -17.78 1.17
CA ASP A 303 6.89 -19.24 1.24
C ASP A 303 7.43 -19.87 -0.06
N ASP A 304 7.24 -19.22 -1.21
CA ASP A 304 7.82 -19.65 -2.49
C ASP A 304 9.35 -19.59 -2.46
N TYR A 305 9.94 -18.65 -1.70
CA TYR A 305 11.39 -18.54 -1.55
C TYR A 305 11.94 -19.75 -0.78
N LYS A 306 11.32 -20.06 0.36
CA LYS A 306 11.64 -21.28 1.15
C LYS A 306 11.46 -22.53 0.28
N LYS A 307 10.43 -22.56 -0.56
CA LYS A 307 10.16 -23.69 -1.45
C LYS A 307 11.23 -23.84 -2.53
N LEU A 308 11.66 -22.76 -3.16
CA LEU A 308 12.73 -22.78 -4.16
C LEU A 308 14.05 -23.31 -3.57
N LEU A 309 14.45 -22.81 -2.40
CA LEU A 309 15.66 -23.27 -1.69
C LEU A 309 15.57 -24.75 -1.33
N THR A 310 14.44 -25.19 -0.77
CA THR A 310 14.20 -26.59 -0.42
C THR A 310 14.29 -27.50 -1.64
N LEU A 311 13.66 -27.12 -2.76
CA LEU A 311 13.71 -27.90 -3.99
C LEU A 311 15.11 -27.90 -4.62
N THR A 312 15.88 -26.83 -4.45
CA THR A 312 17.28 -26.76 -4.89
C THR A 312 18.13 -27.80 -4.17
N ILE A 313 18.01 -27.91 -2.85
CA ILE A 313 18.72 -28.92 -2.05
C ILE A 313 18.36 -30.34 -2.52
N ILE A 314 17.06 -30.63 -2.67
CA ILE A 314 16.59 -31.96 -3.11
C ILE A 314 17.09 -32.30 -4.52
N PHE A 315 17.01 -31.34 -5.45
CA PHE A 315 17.45 -31.54 -6.84
C PHE A 315 18.94 -31.89 -6.93
N LEU A 316 19.75 -31.30 -6.05
CA LEU A 316 21.19 -31.53 -5.96
C LEU A 316 21.57 -32.77 -5.14
N GLY A 317 20.59 -33.54 -4.64
CA GLY A 317 20.80 -34.78 -3.88
C GLY A 317 21.02 -34.57 -2.38
N GLY A 318 20.85 -33.36 -1.86
CA GLY A 318 20.90 -33.07 -0.43
C GLY A 318 19.58 -33.41 0.29
N VAL A 319 19.63 -33.50 1.62
CA VAL A 319 18.47 -33.75 2.48
C VAL A 319 18.14 -32.49 3.27
N PRO A 320 17.00 -31.82 3.02
CA PRO A 320 16.59 -30.64 3.78
C PRO A 320 16.34 -30.95 5.26
N ASN A 321 16.77 -30.06 6.15
CA ASN A 321 16.60 -30.19 7.60
C ASN A 321 15.13 -30.11 8.10
N LYS A 322 14.19 -29.69 7.25
CA LYS A 322 12.77 -29.49 7.60
C LYS A 322 11.87 -30.47 6.83
N ARG A 323 10.76 -30.88 7.45
CA ARG A 323 9.77 -31.80 6.86
C ARG A 323 9.25 -31.25 5.53
N ILE A 324 9.40 -32.01 4.44
CA ILE A 324 9.04 -31.57 3.10
C ILE A 324 7.57 -31.90 2.83
N SER A 325 6.76 -30.89 2.51
CA SER A 325 5.43 -31.09 1.94
C SER A 325 5.38 -30.63 0.48
N PHE A 326 4.88 -31.48 -0.42
CA PHE A 326 4.64 -31.12 -1.81
C PHE A 326 3.19 -30.71 -1.98
N ARG A 327 2.95 -29.42 -2.25
CA ARG A 327 1.63 -28.92 -2.65
C ARG A 327 1.46 -29.01 -4.16
N ALA A 328 0.23 -29.27 -4.59
CA ALA A 328 -0.15 -29.22 -5.99
C ALA A 328 0.23 -27.85 -6.60
N PRO A 329 0.73 -27.81 -7.83
CA PRO A 329 1.00 -26.54 -8.50
C PRO A 329 -0.32 -25.80 -8.81
N ALA A 330 -0.39 -24.50 -8.52
CA ALA A 330 -1.51 -23.62 -8.89
C ALA A 330 -1.53 -23.27 -10.41
N GLY A 331 -2.38 -22.33 -10.85
CA GLY A 331 -2.42 -21.91 -12.26
C GLY A 331 -1.16 -21.13 -12.71
N LEU A 332 -0.59 -21.47 -13.87
CA LEU A 332 0.67 -20.90 -14.40
C LEU A 332 0.49 -19.57 -15.18
N HIS A 333 -0.73 -19.24 -15.62
CA HIS A 333 -0.98 -18.18 -16.62
C HIS A 333 -0.57 -16.75 -16.21
N ARG A 334 -0.31 -16.49 -14.92
CA ARG A 334 0.19 -15.20 -14.39
C ARG A 334 1.40 -15.36 -13.46
N ALA A 335 2.05 -16.51 -13.48
CA ALA A 335 3.12 -16.85 -12.55
C ALA A 335 4.42 -16.06 -12.87
N ARG A 336 5.00 -15.42 -11.84
CA ARG A 336 6.35 -14.81 -11.91
C ARG A 336 7.40 -15.88 -12.25
N TRP A 337 8.58 -15.45 -12.68
CA TRP A 337 9.66 -16.36 -13.09
C TRP A 337 10.01 -17.42 -12.03
N MET A 338 10.15 -17.05 -10.75
CA MET A 338 10.42 -18.01 -9.67
C MET A 338 9.40 -19.14 -9.60
N ALA A 339 8.11 -18.82 -9.74
CA ALA A 339 7.07 -19.83 -9.75
C ALA A 339 7.27 -20.80 -10.92
N LYS A 340 7.62 -20.32 -12.12
CA LYS A 340 7.99 -21.20 -13.24
C LYS A 340 9.20 -22.08 -12.90
N SER A 341 10.24 -21.52 -12.27
CA SER A 341 11.42 -22.28 -11.80
C SER A 341 11.05 -23.40 -10.82
N ILE A 342 10.19 -23.11 -9.83
CA ILE A 342 9.66 -24.08 -8.87
C ILE A 342 8.89 -25.21 -9.59
N TYR A 343 8.13 -24.87 -10.64
CA TYR A 343 7.40 -25.86 -11.42
C TYR A 343 8.34 -26.76 -12.20
N CYS A 344 9.34 -26.19 -12.88
CA CYS A 344 10.34 -26.97 -13.59
C CYS A 344 11.03 -27.98 -12.66
N LEU A 345 11.44 -27.54 -11.46
CA LEU A 345 12.05 -28.42 -10.46
C LEU A 345 11.11 -29.54 -10.04
N LYS A 346 9.83 -29.24 -9.78
CA LYS A 346 8.83 -30.26 -9.44
C LYS A 346 8.59 -31.25 -10.59
N ILE A 347 8.43 -30.76 -11.82
CA ILE A 347 8.21 -31.61 -12.99
C ILE A 347 9.41 -32.54 -13.16
N PHE A 348 10.63 -32.04 -12.99
CA PHE A 348 11.83 -32.87 -13.04
C PHE A 348 11.85 -33.95 -11.95
N MET A 349 11.50 -33.59 -10.70
CA MET A 349 11.48 -34.54 -9.57
C MET A 349 10.44 -35.64 -9.74
N PHE A 350 9.26 -35.30 -10.25
CA PHE A 350 8.15 -36.23 -10.49
C PHE A 350 8.06 -36.69 -11.94
N ARG A 351 9.13 -36.55 -12.73
CA ARG A 351 9.14 -36.78 -14.18
C ARG A 351 8.59 -38.14 -14.59
N ASP A 352 8.77 -39.16 -13.77
CA ASP A 352 8.31 -40.52 -14.02
C ASP A 352 6.77 -40.64 -13.98
N GLN A 353 6.07 -39.66 -13.40
CA GLN A 353 4.61 -39.56 -13.41
C GLN A 353 4.07 -38.88 -14.68
N PHE A 354 4.94 -38.30 -15.51
CA PHE A 354 4.56 -37.58 -16.72
C PHE A 354 5.01 -38.33 -17.97
N LYS A 355 4.22 -38.24 -19.04
CA LYS A 355 4.62 -38.71 -20.37
C LYS A 355 5.39 -37.59 -21.08
N LEU A 356 6.66 -37.43 -20.73
CA LEU A 356 7.55 -36.44 -21.35
C LEU A 356 8.26 -37.03 -22.58
N THR A 357 8.32 -36.27 -23.66
CA THR A 357 9.21 -36.56 -24.79
C THR A 357 10.68 -36.39 -24.35
N LYS A 358 11.60 -36.99 -25.12
CA LYS A 358 13.05 -36.82 -24.87
C LYS A 358 13.46 -35.34 -24.90
N ASN A 359 12.84 -34.55 -25.78
CA ASN A 359 13.12 -33.12 -25.90
C ASN A 359 12.61 -32.34 -24.69
N GLU A 360 11.38 -32.61 -24.23
CA GLU A 360 10.84 -31.96 -23.03
C GLU A 360 11.64 -32.32 -21.78
N LEU A 361 12.01 -33.60 -21.62
CA LEU A 361 12.84 -34.04 -20.49
C LEU A 361 14.19 -33.31 -20.49
N LYS A 362 14.83 -33.21 -21.66
CA LYS A 362 16.08 -32.47 -21.85
C LYS A 362 15.91 -31.00 -21.49
N ALA A 363 14.95 -30.29 -22.09
CA ALA A 363 14.67 -28.89 -21.80
C ALA A 363 14.38 -28.63 -20.31
N ILE A 364 13.57 -29.49 -19.67
CA ILE A 364 13.27 -29.40 -18.23
C ILE A 364 14.52 -29.62 -17.38
N THR A 365 15.37 -30.58 -17.74
CA THR A 365 16.62 -30.86 -17.02
C THR A 365 17.50 -29.63 -17.00
N GLU A 366 17.70 -29.00 -18.14
CA GLU A 366 18.63 -27.89 -18.27
C GLU A 366 18.15 -26.61 -17.63
N ILE A 367 16.85 -26.32 -17.71
CA ILE A 367 16.30 -25.17 -17.00
C ILE A 367 16.41 -25.40 -15.50
N CYS A 368 16.25 -26.63 -15.01
CA CYS A 368 16.50 -26.94 -13.61
C CYS A 368 17.97 -26.74 -13.25
N VAL A 369 18.92 -27.18 -14.09
CA VAL A 369 20.36 -26.94 -13.89
C VAL A 369 20.63 -25.43 -13.84
N PHE A 370 20.15 -24.65 -14.80
CA PHE A 370 20.27 -23.18 -14.79
C PHE A 370 19.71 -22.56 -13.51
N VAL A 371 18.53 -23.03 -13.08
CA VAL A 371 17.88 -22.54 -11.87
C VAL A 371 18.77 -22.76 -10.65
N VAL A 372 19.27 -23.98 -10.45
CA VAL A 372 20.05 -24.31 -9.24
C VAL A 372 21.47 -23.79 -9.29
N THR A 373 22.12 -23.72 -10.46
CA THR A 373 23.53 -23.31 -10.55
C THR A 373 23.72 -21.80 -10.70
N ILE A 374 22.74 -21.07 -11.24
CA ILE A 374 22.87 -19.64 -11.54
C ILE A 374 21.78 -18.82 -10.84
N TYR A 375 20.51 -19.11 -11.14
CA TYR A 375 19.40 -18.23 -10.75
C TYR A 375 19.24 -18.10 -9.24
N VAL A 376 19.27 -19.22 -8.50
CA VAL A 376 19.06 -19.23 -7.04
C VAL A 376 20.06 -18.31 -6.35
N ARG A 377 21.36 -18.47 -6.63
CA ARG A 377 22.38 -17.65 -5.98
C ARG A 377 22.21 -16.16 -6.31
N CYS A 378 22.04 -15.82 -7.58
CA CYS A 378 21.84 -14.43 -7.99
C CYS A 378 20.59 -13.81 -7.37
N TRP A 379 19.48 -14.56 -7.33
CA TRP A 379 18.20 -14.08 -6.78
C TRP A 379 18.32 -13.71 -5.31
N PHE A 380 18.89 -14.59 -4.50
CA PHE A 380 18.96 -14.38 -3.05
C PHE A 380 20.06 -13.38 -2.64
N GLN A 381 21.04 -13.12 -3.51
CA GLN A 381 22.06 -12.09 -3.26
C GLN A 381 21.72 -10.73 -3.89
N ALA A 382 20.75 -10.65 -4.81
CA ALA A 382 20.34 -9.41 -5.46
C ALA A 382 19.96 -8.26 -4.49
N PRO A 383 19.35 -8.50 -3.31
CA PRO A 383 19.05 -7.42 -2.37
C PRO A 383 20.27 -6.78 -1.70
N VAL A 384 21.46 -7.42 -1.77
CA VAL A 384 22.65 -7.00 -1.03
C VAL A 384 23.52 -6.09 -1.89
N ALA A 385 23.38 -4.78 -1.67
CA ALA A 385 24.05 -3.72 -2.44
C ALA A 385 25.58 -3.88 -2.52
N THR A 386 26.23 -4.14 -1.38
CA THR A 386 27.70 -4.28 -1.30
C THR A 386 28.24 -5.38 -2.21
N SER A 387 27.49 -6.48 -2.34
CA SER A 387 27.88 -7.63 -3.16
C SER A 387 27.51 -7.49 -4.63
N ALA A 388 26.73 -6.46 -5.01
CA ALA A 388 26.20 -6.34 -6.36
C ALA A 388 27.26 -6.35 -7.47
N PRO A 389 28.39 -5.61 -7.38
CA PRO A 389 29.43 -5.67 -8.41
C PRO A 389 30.04 -7.07 -8.57
N ARG A 390 30.33 -7.74 -7.45
CA ARG A 390 30.88 -9.10 -7.46
C ARG A 390 29.89 -10.11 -8.01
N ASN A 391 28.61 -9.99 -7.65
CA ASN A 391 27.56 -10.86 -8.13
C ASN A 391 27.33 -10.69 -9.63
N ASP A 392 27.37 -9.46 -10.15
CA ASP A 392 27.24 -9.17 -11.59
C ASP A 392 28.40 -9.80 -12.36
N LEU A 393 29.64 -9.59 -11.91
CA LEU A 393 30.82 -10.21 -12.53
C LEU A 393 30.76 -11.74 -12.44
N TRP A 394 30.39 -12.28 -11.27
CA TRP A 394 30.22 -13.72 -11.06
C TRP A 394 29.15 -14.30 -11.99
N LEU A 395 28.02 -13.62 -12.16
CA LEU A 395 26.95 -14.03 -13.06
C LEU A 395 27.44 -14.09 -14.50
N LEU A 396 28.15 -13.06 -14.98
CA LEU A 396 28.72 -13.06 -16.33
C LEU A 396 29.71 -14.22 -16.54
N LYS A 397 30.62 -14.45 -15.59
CA LYS A 397 31.56 -15.58 -15.63
C LYS A 397 30.84 -16.93 -15.64
N ASN A 398 29.82 -17.10 -14.80
CA ASN A 398 29.08 -18.37 -14.70
C ASN A 398 28.18 -18.61 -15.91
N LEU A 399 27.56 -17.57 -16.47
CA LEU A 399 26.86 -17.68 -17.74
C LEU A 399 27.83 -18.06 -18.86
N LYS A 400 29.03 -17.49 -18.91
CA LYS A 400 30.04 -17.86 -19.89
C LYS A 400 30.44 -19.34 -19.77
N LYS A 401 30.70 -19.82 -18.56
CA LYS A 401 30.93 -21.25 -18.28
C LYS A 401 29.72 -22.12 -18.64
N PHE A 402 28.51 -21.59 -18.46
CA PHE A 402 27.26 -22.26 -18.82
C PHE A 402 27.07 -22.41 -20.34
N GLU A 403 27.85 -21.73 -21.19
CA GLU A 403 27.85 -21.98 -22.64
C GLU A 403 28.19 -23.45 -22.96
N ASN A 404 29.03 -24.09 -22.13
CA ASN A 404 29.40 -25.51 -22.27
C ASN A 404 28.22 -26.45 -21.98
N ILE A 405 27.22 -25.96 -21.24
CA ILE A 405 25.97 -26.66 -20.99
C ILE A 405 25.02 -26.23 -22.09
N ASN A 406 24.54 -24.99 -22.04
CA ASN A 406 23.57 -24.41 -22.97
C ASN A 406 24.07 -23.10 -23.60
N LYS A 407 24.66 -23.22 -24.79
CA LYS A 407 25.14 -22.06 -25.54
C LYS A 407 24.03 -21.07 -25.89
N ALA A 408 22.84 -21.53 -26.26
CA ALA A 408 21.74 -20.67 -26.69
C ALA A 408 21.16 -19.87 -25.50
N MET A 409 20.86 -20.56 -24.40
CA MET A 409 20.35 -19.96 -23.17
C MET A 409 21.38 -19.02 -22.56
N SER A 410 22.65 -19.45 -22.46
CA SER A 410 23.74 -18.61 -21.95
C SER A 410 23.87 -17.33 -22.77
N LYS A 411 23.98 -17.42 -24.11
CA LYS A 411 24.07 -16.24 -24.96
C LYS A 411 22.87 -15.31 -24.81
N LYS A 412 21.65 -15.84 -24.80
CA LYS A 412 20.44 -15.03 -24.57
C LYS A 412 20.50 -14.32 -23.21
N ALA A 413 20.86 -15.03 -22.16
CA ALA A 413 21.01 -14.46 -20.82
C ALA A 413 22.12 -13.40 -20.80
N LEU A 414 23.30 -13.68 -21.34
CA LEU A 414 24.42 -12.74 -21.47
C LEU A 414 24.01 -11.49 -22.24
N THR A 415 23.39 -11.61 -23.41
CA THR A 415 22.90 -10.46 -24.19
C THR A 415 21.94 -9.60 -23.38
N LYS A 416 21.09 -10.20 -22.54
CA LYS A 416 20.20 -9.44 -21.65
C LYS A 416 20.99 -8.77 -20.53
N PHE A 417 21.79 -9.52 -19.77
CA PHE A 417 22.53 -9.00 -18.62
C PHE A 417 23.63 -8.00 -18.97
N LEU A 418 24.20 -8.04 -20.19
CA LEU A 418 25.06 -6.98 -20.71
C LEU A 418 24.36 -5.62 -20.76
N GLY A 419 23.03 -5.62 -20.90
CA GLY A 419 22.21 -4.42 -20.79
C GLY A 419 21.98 -3.93 -19.36
N HIS A 420 22.46 -4.65 -18.34
CA HIS A 420 22.17 -4.40 -16.93
C HIS A 420 23.42 -4.27 -16.02
N LEU A 421 24.56 -3.83 -16.56
CA LEU A 421 25.85 -3.78 -15.85
C LEU A 421 26.11 -2.48 -15.08
N TRP A 422 25.11 -1.91 -14.43
CA TRP A 422 25.31 -0.64 -13.70
C TRP A 422 26.30 -0.79 -12.55
N TYR A 423 26.27 -1.91 -11.81
CA TYR A 423 27.12 -2.10 -10.63
C TYR A 423 28.60 -2.32 -10.97
N LEU A 424 28.91 -2.60 -12.24
CA LEU A 424 30.28 -2.68 -12.74
C LEU A 424 30.79 -1.35 -13.33
N SER A 425 29.97 -0.29 -13.31
CA SER A 425 30.45 1.05 -13.65
C SER A 425 31.50 1.53 -12.65
N GLU A 426 32.40 2.41 -13.09
CA GLU A 426 33.50 2.90 -12.26
C GLU A 426 33.01 3.58 -10.98
N GLU A 427 31.83 4.20 -11.00
CA GLU A 427 31.22 4.78 -9.81
C GLU A 427 30.66 3.70 -8.87
N LEU A 428 29.87 2.75 -9.38
CA LEU A 428 29.15 1.79 -8.53
C LEU A 428 29.96 0.56 -8.10
N VAL A 429 31.09 0.28 -8.76
CA VAL A 429 32.02 -0.78 -8.30
C VAL A 429 32.54 -0.50 -6.89
N ALA A 430 32.50 0.76 -6.44
CA ALA A 430 32.84 1.17 -5.08
C ALA A 430 32.09 0.38 -3.98
N LEU A 431 30.90 -0.13 -4.29
CA LEU A 431 30.12 -0.99 -3.38
C LEU A 431 30.94 -2.21 -2.91
N ALA A 432 31.82 -2.75 -3.76
CA ALA A 432 32.64 -3.91 -3.46
C ALA A 432 33.71 -3.66 -2.39
N PHE A 433 34.08 -2.40 -2.09
CA PHE A 433 34.97 -2.10 -0.94
C PHE A 433 34.36 -2.54 0.39
N PHE A 434 33.02 -2.55 0.47
CA PHE A 434 32.24 -2.90 1.65
C PHE A 434 31.70 -4.34 1.64
N ASP A 435 32.08 -5.14 0.64
CA ASP A 435 31.75 -6.57 0.58
C ASP A 435 32.70 -7.37 1.48
N GLU A 436 32.13 -8.29 2.28
CA GLU A 436 32.88 -9.17 3.19
C GLU A 436 33.49 -10.36 2.45
N GLU A 437 32.93 -10.78 1.31
CA GLU A 437 33.45 -11.89 0.50
C GLU A 437 34.58 -11.44 -0.44
N VAL A 438 34.87 -10.14 -0.54
CA VAL A 438 36.04 -9.63 -1.28
C VAL A 438 37.26 -9.73 -0.39
N SER A 439 38.25 -10.52 -0.81
CA SER A 439 39.46 -10.76 -0.03
C SER A 439 40.28 -9.49 0.19
N LEU A 440 41.08 -9.47 1.26
CA LEU A 440 41.97 -8.34 1.58
C LEU A 440 42.95 -8.05 0.42
N GLU A 441 43.44 -9.09 -0.26
CA GLU A 441 44.32 -8.97 -1.43
C GLU A 441 43.63 -8.23 -2.59
N ILE A 442 42.37 -8.56 -2.87
CA ILE A 442 41.60 -7.85 -3.90
C ILE A 442 41.32 -6.41 -3.47
N LYS A 443 40.97 -6.18 -2.20
CA LYS A 443 40.78 -4.81 -1.67
C LYS A 443 42.05 -3.96 -1.82
N GLN A 444 43.24 -4.54 -1.58
CA GLN A 444 44.52 -3.86 -1.82
C GLN A 444 44.69 -3.49 -3.29
N LYS A 445 44.42 -4.41 -4.22
CA LYS A 445 44.49 -4.12 -5.66
C LYS A 445 43.49 -3.04 -6.09
N MET A 446 42.27 -3.07 -5.55
CA MET A 446 41.27 -2.04 -5.80
C MET A 446 41.76 -0.66 -5.32
N VAL A 447 42.41 -0.57 -4.16
CA VAL A 447 43.00 0.69 -3.67
C VAL A 447 44.11 1.18 -4.61
N ILE A 448 44.96 0.28 -5.11
CA ILE A 448 46.01 0.63 -6.08
C ILE A 448 45.39 1.20 -7.37
N ALA A 449 44.34 0.54 -7.88
CA ALA A 449 43.63 0.93 -9.10
C ALA A 449 42.94 2.31 -8.99
N LEU A 450 42.68 2.84 -7.78
CA LEU A 450 42.17 4.22 -7.61
C LEU A 450 43.14 5.28 -8.15
N ASN A 451 44.43 4.96 -8.32
CA ASN A 451 45.42 5.88 -8.89
C ASN A 451 45.41 5.87 -10.43
N GLU A 452 44.70 4.94 -11.06
CA GLU A 452 44.57 4.89 -12.51
C GLU A 452 43.54 5.91 -12.98
N GLU A 453 43.92 6.75 -13.95
CA GLU A 453 43.01 7.74 -14.52
C GLU A 453 41.88 7.05 -15.29
N GLY A 454 40.63 7.34 -14.88
CA GLY A 454 39.46 6.91 -15.62
C GLY A 454 39.21 7.79 -16.86
N PRO A 455 38.32 7.38 -17.77
CA PRO A 455 37.89 8.21 -18.88
C PRO A 455 37.17 9.48 -18.39
N ASP A 456 37.33 10.57 -19.14
CA ASP A 456 36.64 11.85 -18.89
C ASP A 456 35.10 11.69 -18.77
N TYR A 457 34.55 10.73 -19.52
CA TYR A 457 33.15 10.37 -19.46
C TYR A 457 32.99 8.89 -19.07
N SER A 458 32.65 8.67 -17.81
CA SER A 458 32.32 7.33 -17.29
C SER A 458 30.89 6.94 -17.70
N PRO A 459 30.70 5.91 -18.54
CA PRO A 459 29.36 5.50 -18.95
C PRO A 459 28.66 4.77 -17.80
N LYS A 460 27.44 5.22 -17.45
CA LYS A 460 26.60 4.56 -16.42
C LYS A 460 26.30 3.09 -16.71
N ARG A 461 26.26 2.72 -18.01
CA ARG A 461 26.26 1.34 -18.47
C ARG A 461 27.55 1.07 -19.22
N ILE A 462 28.38 0.21 -18.65
CA ILE A 462 29.60 -0.22 -19.32
C ILE A 462 29.28 -1.17 -20.46
N THR A 463 30.11 -1.14 -21.50
CA THR A 463 30.12 -2.16 -22.55
C THR A 463 31.31 -3.07 -22.29
N LEU A 464 31.06 -4.37 -22.18
CA LEU A 464 32.10 -5.36 -21.94
C LEU A 464 32.26 -6.30 -23.12
N ASP A 465 33.51 -6.57 -23.47
CA ASP A 465 33.87 -7.70 -24.31
C ASP A 465 33.87 -8.99 -23.46
N LEU A 466 33.01 -9.93 -23.85
CA LEU A 466 32.86 -11.21 -23.17
C LEU A 466 34.00 -12.19 -23.48
N SER A 467 34.88 -11.87 -24.44
CA SER A 467 35.98 -12.75 -24.85
C SER A 467 36.98 -13.00 -23.71
N HIS A 468 37.18 -11.99 -22.85
CA HIS A 468 38.13 -12.02 -21.73
C HIS A 468 37.46 -11.96 -20.36
N ILE A 469 36.15 -12.24 -20.27
CA ILE A 469 35.39 -12.06 -19.03
C ILE A 469 35.87 -12.97 -17.89
N GLU A 470 36.44 -14.13 -18.19
CA GLU A 470 36.94 -15.06 -17.17
C GLU A 470 38.19 -14.51 -16.46
N GLU A 471 39.00 -13.74 -17.18
CA GLU A 471 40.23 -13.10 -16.70
C GLU A 471 39.95 -11.85 -15.87
N LYS A 472 38.80 -11.20 -16.09
CA LYS A 472 38.42 -9.96 -15.40
C LYS A 472 38.18 -10.14 -13.91
N ASN A 473 38.74 -9.27 -13.08
CA ASN A 473 38.49 -9.21 -11.64
C ASN A 473 37.84 -7.88 -11.26
N ILE A 474 37.46 -7.72 -9.99
CA ILE A 474 36.71 -6.53 -9.55
C ILE A 474 37.57 -5.27 -9.60
N GLU A 475 38.86 -5.40 -9.30
CA GLU A 475 39.83 -4.32 -9.40
C GLU A 475 39.94 -3.74 -10.82
N ASP A 476 39.67 -4.51 -11.87
CA ASP A 476 39.77 -4.06 -13.27
C ASP A 476 38.69 -3.02 -13.67
N PHE A 477 37.71 -2.79 -12.80
CA PHE A 477 36.64 -1.83 -12.99
C PHE A 477 36.82 -0.58 -12.12
N VAL A 478 37.83 -0.57 -11.25
CA VAL A 478 38.13 0.53 -10.34
C VAL A 478 39.06 1.51 -11.01
N THR A 479 38.75 2.79 -10.91
CA THR A 479 39.60 3.89 -11.39
C THR A 479 39.51 5.06 -10.40
N SER A 480 40.24 6.14 -10.67
CA SER A 480 40.07 7.42 -9.96
C SER A 480 38.61 7.95 -9.96
N ASN A 481 37.79 7.60 -10.96
CA ASN A 481 36.36 7.96 -10.98
C ASN A 481 35.56 7.28 -9.86
N THR A 482 36.02 6.14 -9.34
CA THR A 482 35.39 5.43 -8.23
C THR A 482 35.31 6.27 -6.95
N LEU A 483 36.25 7.21 -6.75
CA LEU A 483 36.19 8.17 -5.63
C LEU A 483 34.97 9.11 -5.69
N ARG A 484 34.30 9.21 -6.84
CA ARG A 484 33.06 9.98 -6.98
C ARG A 484 31.92 9.36 -6.19
N PHE A 485 31.88 8.04 -6.01
CA PHE A 485 30.90 7.37 -5.16
C PHE A 485 30.89 7.92 -3.73
N PHE A 486 32.07 7.98 -3.12
CA PHE A 486 32.26 8.49 -1.76
C PHE A 486 31.81 9.95 -1.64
N ARG A 487 32.18 10.78 -2.64
CA ARG A 487 31.76 12.19 -2.72
C ARG A 487 30.24 12.35 -2.88
N ILE A 488 29.60 11.53 -3.72
CA ILE A 488 28.15 11.56 -3.95
C ILE A 488 27.40 11.19 -2.67
N LEU A 489 27.83 10.11 -2.01
CA LEU A 489 27.21 9.66 -0.76
C LEU A 489 27.58 10.53 0.45
N GLY A 490 28.61 11.37 0.33
CA GLY A 490 29.11 12.18 1.44
C GLY A 490 29.73 11.35 2.55
N ILE A 491 30.30 10.18 2.20
CA ILE A 491 30.95 9.29 3.16
C ILE A 491 32.47 9.51 3.15
N PRO A 492 33.16 9.38 4.30
CA PRO A 492 34.60 9.55 4.35
C PRO A 492 35.32 8.48 3.51
N SER A 493 36.41 8.87 2.86
CA SER A 493 37.28 7.97 2.09
C SER A 493 38.70 7.88 2.64
N ALA A 494 38.98 8.54 3.76
CA ALA A 494 40.33 8.60 4.36
C ALA A 494 40.86 7.22 4.77
N PHE A 495 39.97 6.30 5.14
CA PHE A 495 40.33 4.92 5.47
C PHE A 495 40.99 4.18 4.29
N LEU A 496 40.76 4.59 3.03
CA LEU A 496 41.40 3.99 1.85
C LEU A 496 42.94 4.18 1.83
N GLN A 497 43.46 5.14 2.60
CA GLN A 497 44.90 5.35 2.78
C GLN A 497 45.52 4.38 3.81
N LYS A 498 44.68 3.69 4.58
CA LYS A 498 45.09 2.66 5.55
C LYS A 498 45.06 1.29 4.87
N GLU A 499 45.86 0.37 5.40
CA GLU A 499 45.84 -1.00 4.90
C GLU A 499 44.47 -1.67 5.14
N PRO A 500 43.92 -2.45 4.19
CA PRO A 500 42.58 -3.03 4.30
C PRO A 500 42.31 -3.88 5.55
N ARG A 501 43.35 -4.49 6.13
CA ARG A 501 43.23 -5.26 7.38
C ARG A 501 42.83 -4.41 8.59
N LEU A 502 43.08 -3.10 8.54
CA LEU A 502 42.77 -2.15 9.62
C LEU A 502 41.39 -1.49 9.44
N TRP A 503 40.70 -1.71 8.32
CA TRP A 503 39.43 -1.05 8.04
C TRP A 503 38.33 -1.45 9.03
N GLU A 504 38.30 -2.70 9.48
CA GLU A 504 37.31 -3.17 10.46
C GLU A 504 37.45 -2.51 11.84
N GLU A 505 38.59 -1.88 12.13
CA GLU A 505 38.83 -1.12 13.36
C GLU A 505 38.58 0.39 13.15
N ASP A 506 38.45 0.83 11.90
CA ASP A 506 38.31 2.23 11.52
C ASP A 506 36.83 2.69 11.63
N GLU A 507 36.60 3.74 12.41
CA GLU A 507 35.26 4.26 12.66
C GLU A 507 34.59 4.86 11.41
N ASP A 508 35.37 5.49 10.52
CA ASP A 508 34.85 6.05 9.27
C ASP A 508 34.40 4.92 8.32
N TYR A 509 35.18 3.84 8.23
CA TYR A 509 34.82 2.67 7.46
C TYR A 509 33.57 1.99 8.01
N LYS A 510 33.47 1.78 9.34
CA LYS A 510 32.28 1.20 9.98
C LYS A 510 31.03 2.03 9.68
N ALA A 511 31.09 3.35 9.88
CA ALA A 511 29.98 4.24 9.61
C ALA A 511 29.58 4.22 8.12
N SER A 512 30.57 4.28 7.22
CA SER A 512 30.36 4.21 5.78
C SER A 512 29.71 2.88 5.36
N ARG A 513 30.17 1.77 5.94
CA ARG A 513 29.65 0.43 5.67
C ARG A 513 28.19 0.31 6.07
N GLU A 514 27.80 0.83 7.23
CA GLU A 514 26.40 0.79 7.67
C GLU A 514 25.49 1.59 6.73
N ILE A 515 25.94 2.75 6.25
CA ILE A 515 25.21 3.53 5.24
C ILE A 515 25.02 2.69 3.97
N VAL A 516 26.09 2.13 3.42
CA VAL A 516 26.04 1.37 2.16
C VAL A 516 25.20 0.09 2.31
N ARG A 517 25.30 -0.62 3.44
CA ARG A 517 24.47 -1.80 3.73
C ARG A 517 23.00 -1.48 3.84
N SER A 518 22.66 -0.28 4.33
CA SER A 518 21.29 0.16 4.44
C SER A 518 20.65 0.55 3.10
N MET A 519 21.45 0.67 2.02
CA MET A 519 20.96 0.99 0.70
C MET A 519 20.13 -0.15 0.14
N ARG A 520 18.85 0.11 -0.12
CA ARG A 520 17.96 -0.83 -0.79
C ARG A 520 18.12 -0.66 -2.30
N VAL A 521 18.65 -1.70 -2.94
CA VAL A 521 18.95 -1.74 -4.38
C VAL A 521 17.92 -2.53 -5.20
N VAL A 522 16.91 -3.08 -4.52
CA VAL A 522 15.74 -3.75 -5.12
C VAL A 522 14.49 -2.92 -4.84
N ASN A 523 13.61 -2.82 -5.83
CA ASN A 523 12.44 -1.93 -5.82
C ASN A 523 11.22 -2.48 -5.05
N ASP A 524 11.42 -3.41 -4.11
CA ASP A 524 10.34 -4.04 -3.33
C ASP A 524 9.52 -3.03 -2.53
N ILE A 525 10.11 -1.88 -2.17
CA ILE A 525 9.42 -0.80 -1.47
C ILE A 525 8.34 -0.18 -2.36
N ALA A 526 8.65 0.03 -3.65
CA ALA A 526 7.67 0.51 -4.59
C ALA A 526 6.57 -0.54 -4.85
N GLU A 527 6.91 -1.83 -4.93
CA GLU A 527 5.90 -2.91 -5.02
C GLU A 527 4.93 -2.87 -3.82
N ARG A 528 5.42 -2.65 -2.60
CA ARG A 528 4.56 -2.47 -1.42
C ARG A 528 3.68 -1.21 -1.52
N GLY A 529 4.23 -0.11 -2.02
CA GLY A 529 3.46 1.10 -2.32
C GLY A 529 2.33 0.83 -3.31
N VAL A 530 2.59 0.05 -4.37
CA VAL A 530 1.58 -0.38 -5.34
C VAL A 530 0.50 -1.23 -4.67
N ALA A 531 0.89 -2.20 -3.84
CA ALA A 531 -0.06 -3.06 -3.13
C ALA A 531 -0.98 -2.26 -2.19
N LEU A 532 -0.43 -1.30 -1.44
CA LEU A 532 -1.21 -0.39 -0.57
C LEU A 532 -2.26 0.38 -1.39
N ILE A 533 -1.89 0.85 -2.58
CA ILE A 533 -2.82 1.53 -3.47
C ILE A 533 -3.91 0.56 -3.93
N GLU A 534 -3.55 -0.60 -4.47
CA GLU A 534 -4.53 -1.59 -4.95
C GLU A 534 -5.56 -1.96 -3.88
N GLU A 535 -5.11 -2.06 -2.62
CA GLU A 535 -5.95 -2.42 -1.49
C GLU A 535 -6.93 -1.30 -1.08
N PHE A 536 -6.49 -0.04 -1.06
CA PHE A 536 -7.28 1.07 -0.48
C PHE A 536 -7.90 2.02 -1.52
N TYR A 537 -7.52 1.93 -2.79
CA TYR A 537 -7.84 2.94 -3.79
C TYR A 537 -9.34 3.18 -4.01
N LYS A 538 -10.21 2.17 -3.88
CA LYS A 538 -11.66 2.30 -4.16
C LYS A 538 -12.55 2.46 -2.92
N LEU A 539 -12.01 2.44 -1.70
CA LEU A 539 -12.81 2.09 -0.51
C LEU A 539 -13.29 3.27 0.35
N ILE A 540 -12.54 4.37 0.44
CA ILE A 540 -12.74 5.36 1.52
C ILE A 540 -13.12 6.75 1.02
N THR A 541 -12.44 7.27 0.00
CA THR A 541 -12.70 8.61 -0.54
C THR A 541 -12.56 8.65 -2.04
N THR A 542 -13.42 9.45 -2.68
CA THR A 542 -13.36 9.78 -4.10
C THR A 542 -12.64 11.09 -4.39
N ASP A 543 -12.31 11.84 -3.34
CA ASP A 543 -11.54 13.08 -3.43
C ASP A 543 -10.04 12.77 -3.54
N GLU A 544 -9.37 13.31 -4.55
CA GLU A 544 -7.98 12.99 -4.90
C GLU A 544 -6.98 13.49 -3.87
N GLU A 545 -7.18 14.70 -3.35
CA GLU A 545 -6.30 15.30 -2.35
C GLU A 545 -6.40 14.54 -1.03
N GLN A 546 -7.62 14.25 -0.57
CA GLN A 546 -7.86 13.42 0.60
C GLN A 546 -7.35 11.99 0.44
N LYS A 547 -7.25 11.48 -0.78
CA LYS A 547 -6.67 10.16 -1.04
C LYS A 547 -5.16 10.16 -0.84
N GLN A 548 -4.46 11.24 -1.23
CA GLN A 548 -3.02 11.36 -0.93
C GLN A 548 -2.78 11.32 0.57
N PHE A 549 -3.52 12.12 1.34
CA PHE A 549 -3.39 12.13 2.79
C PHE A 549 -3.73 10.78 3.43
N LEU A 550 -4.80 10.14 2.96
CA LEU A 550 -5.18 8.81 3.44
C LEU A 550 -4.06 7.78 3.23
N LEU A 551 -3.43 7.74 2.06
CA LEU A 551 -2.37 6.76 1.75
C LEU A 551 -1.13 6.98 2.64
N LEU A 552 -0.78 8.23 2.94
CA LEU A 552 0.30 8.55 3.88
C LEU A 552 -0.03 8.08 5.32
N VAL A 553 -1.26 8.33 5.79
CA VAL A 553 -1.72 7.90 7.11
C VAL A 553 -1.72 6.36 7.23
N LEU A 554 -2.16 5.66 6.18
CA LEU A 554 -2.20 4.21 6.16
C LEU A 554 -0.80 3.59 6.19
N ASP A 555 0.15 4.13 5.41
CA ASP A 555 1.55 3.69 5.45
C ASP A 555 2.17 3.87 6.85
N MET A 556 1.90 5.01 7.49
CA MET A 556 2.36 5.29 8.85
C MET A 556 1.73 4.33 9.87
N ASN A 557 0.40 4.16 9.86
CA ASN A 557 -0.32 3.29 10.79
C ASN A 557 0.09 1.83 10.63
N ALA A 558 0.29 1.35 9.40
CA ALA A 558 0.76 -0.02 9.15
C ALA A 558 2.14 -0.28 9.77
N LYS A 559 3.03 0.71 9.76
CA LYS A 559 4.36 0.63 10.40
C LYS A 559 4.26 0.62 11.92
N GLU A 560 3.34 1.40 12.50
CA GLU A 560 3.10 1.41 13.95
C GLU A 560 2.47 0.09 14.43
N GLU A 561 1.45 -0.41 13.73
CA GLU A 561 0.80 -1.69 14.05
C GLU A 561 1.78 -2.86 13.95
N ALA A 562 2.65 -2.89 12.93
CA ALA A 562 3.69 -3.92 12.81
C ALA A 562 4.66 -3.92 14.01
N LYS A 563 5.02 -2.73 14.52
CA LYS A 563 5.84 -2.61 15.74
C LYS A 563 5.10 -3.12 16.98
N LEU A 564 3.81 -2.81 17.09
CA LEU A 564 2.98 -3.28 18.21
C LEU A 564 2.79 -4.79 18.20
N LEU A 565 2.46 -5.37 17.03
CA LEU A 565 2.33 -6.83 16.88
C LEU A 565 3.65 -7.54 17.23
N LYS A 566 4.78 -7.04 16.73
CA LYS A 566 6.10 -7.59 17.07
C LYS A 566 6.38 -7.51 18.58
N TRP A 567 6.02 -6.40 19.22
CA TRP A 567 6.13 -6.25 20.66
C TRP A 567 5.24 -7.24 21.42
N PHE A 568 4.02 -7.51 20.95
CA PHE A 568 3.15 -8.53 21.54
C PHE A 568 3.70 -9.94 21.36
N GLU A 569 4.26 -10.27 20.20
CA GLU A 569 4.94 -11.55 19.94
C GLU A 569 6.15 -11.73 20.87
N GLU A 570 7.01 -10.71 20.98
CA GLU A 570 8.18 -10.72 21.88
C GLU A 570 7.77 -10.78 23.36
N ALA A 571 6.69 -10.11 23.76
CA ALA A 571 6.16 -10.16 25.12
C ALA A 571 5.51 -11.51 25.46
N SER A 572 4.86 -12.13 24.47
CA SER A 572 4.34 -13.51 24.54
C SER A 572 5.50 -14.49 24.76
N ASP A 573 6.59 -14.35 24.00
CA ASP A 573 7.76 -15.22 24.12
C ASP A 573 8.49 -15.01 25.47
N CYS A 574 8.53 -13.79 26.01
CA CYS A 574 9.07 -13.53 27.35
C CYS A 574 8.21 -14.08 28.50
N SER A 575 6.93 -14.38 28.24
CA SER A 575 6.03 -15.00 29.23
C SER A 575 6.03 -16.54 29.18
N GLY A 576 6.76 -17.14 28.24
CA GLY A 576 6.85 -18.60 28.05
C GLY A 576 7.88 -19.33 28.91
N GLU A 577 8.78 -18.64 29.61
CA GLU A 577 9.76 -19.26 30.51
C GLU A 577 9.34 -19.16 31.99
N SER A 578 8.14 -19.63 32.35
CA SER A 578 7.84 -20.09 33.72
C SER A 578 6.47 -20.75 33.85
N SER A 579 6.28 -21.93 33.27
CA SER A 579 5.45 -22.99 33.87
C SER A 579 5.52 -24.28 33.07
N SER A 580 6.35 -25.21 33.53
CA SER A 580 6.18 -26.63 33.24
C SER A 580 4.98 -27.17 34.03
N SER A 581 3.89 -27.55 33.36
CA SER A 581 3.11 -28.77 33.69
C SER A 581 1.80 -28.86 32.89
N ALA A 582 1.74 -29.90 32.06
CA ALA A 582 0.57 -30.71 31.71
C ALA A 582 -0.67 -30.05 31.05
N ASP A 583 -0.76 -30.21 29.73
CA ASP A 583 -1.99 -30.65 29.04
C ASP A 583 -2.39 -32.05 29.59
N PRO A 584 -3.68 -32.36 29.78
CA PRO A 584 -4.51 -32.73 28.62
C PRO A 584 -6.01 -32.40 28.74
N PHE A 585 -6.69 -32.05 27.65
CA PHE A 585 -8.07 -32.51 27.46
C PHE A 585 -8.36 -32.76 25.98
N GLU A 586 -8.58 -34.04 25.71
CA GLU A 586 -9.05 -34.62 24.47
C GLU A 586 -10.49 -34.20 24.15
N ASP A 587 -10.77 -34.20 22.85
CA ASP A 587 -12.09 -34.15 22.25
C ASP A 587 -13.06 -35.16 22.91
N ASN A 588 -14.28 -34.72 23.21
CA ASN A 588 -15.40 -35.63 23.27
C ASN A 588 -16.67 -34.94 22.78
N ASP A 589 -17.14 -35.43 21.64
CA ASP A 589 -18.43 -35.15 21.03
C ASP A 589 -19.56 -35.67 21.93
N GLY A 590 -20.61 -34.87 22.12
CA GLY A 590 -21.76 -35.24 22.94
C GLY A 590 -22.93 -34.28 22.74
N GLU A 591 -23.75 -34.57 21.74
CA GLU A 591 -25.05 -33.96 21.45
C GLU A 591 -26.10 -34.42 22.49
N PHE A 592 -26.81 -33.50 23.19
CA PHE A 592 -28.28 -33.50 23.37
C PHE A 592 -28.81 -32.38 24.30
N ASP A 593 -29.60 -31.49 23.69
CA ASP A 593 -30.91 -30.90 24.03
C ASP A 593 -31.35 -30.48 25.46
N VAL A 594 -31.68 -29.19 25.55
CA VAL A 594 -32.77 -28.45 26.26
C VAL A 594 -33.29 -28.97 27.61
N THR A 595 -33.11 -28.15 28.66
CA THR A 595 -34.21 -27.57 29.48
C THR A 595 -33.65 -26.61 30.55
N ASP A 596 -34.14 -25.37 30.54
CA ASP A 596 -34.14 -24.42 31.67
C ASP A 596 -35.50 -24.59 32.39
N PRO A 597 -35.63 -24.42 33.73
CA PRO A 597 -35.86 -23.08 34.23
C PRO A 597 -35.26 -22.78 35.63
N THR A 598 -34.65 -21.59 35.74
CA THR A 598 -34.75 -20.61 36.85
C THR A 598 -34.36 -21.03 38.28
N PHE A 599 -33.39 -20.32 38.88
CA PHE A 599 -33.59 -19.59 40.15
C PHE A 599 -32.45 -18.59 40.42
N GLU A 600 -32.84 -17.41 40.89
CA GLU A 600 -32.02 -16.22 41.20
C GLU A 600 -31.15 -16.36 42.48
N PRO A 601 -30.16 -15.46 42.69
CA PRO A 601 -29.06 -15.60 43.65
C PRO A 601 -29.34 -14.90 45.00
N PRO A 602 -28.41 -15.00 45.98
CA PRO A 602 -28.24 -13.88 46.89
C PRO A 602 -26.81 -13.37 47.05
N ASN A 603 -26.78 -12.08 47.34
CA ASN A 603 -25.65 -11.20 47.58
C ASN A 603 -24.82 -11.50 48.84
N SER A 604 -23.64 -10.90 48.79
CA SER A 604 -22.67 -10.58 49.84
C SER A 604 -23.21 -10.09 51.19
N SER A 605 -22.53 -10.45 52.29
CA SER A 605 -21.85 -9.49 53.19
C SER A 605 -21.20 -10.13 54.44
N SER A 606 -20.03 -9.57 54.78
CA SER A 606 -19.46 -9.30 56.11
C SER A 606 -18.97 -10.43 57.04
N SER A 607 -17.62 -10.47 57.15
CA SER A 607 -16.79 -10.38 58.36
C SER A 607 -17.03 -11.29 59.59
N SER A 608 -16.00 -12.06 59.98
CA SER A 608 -15.20 -11.87 61.22
C SER A 608 -14.36 -13.10 61.57
N GLY A 609 -13.17 -12.86 62.17
CA GLY A 609 -12.25 -13.68 63.01
C GLY A 609 -12.36 -15.20 62.99
N GLY A 610 -11.29 -16.00 63.03
CA GLY A 610 -9.92 -15.80 63.50
C GLY A 610 -9.47 -17.15 64.11
N SER A 611 -8.18 -17.46 63.94
CA SER A 611 -7.37 -18.41 64.75
C SER A 611 -7.59 -19.93 64.65
N SER A 612 -6.43 -20.59 64.56
CA SER A 612 -6.02 -21.92 65.09
C SER A 612 -6.44 -23.21 64.38
N ASP A 613 -5.46 -23.73 63.64
CA ASP A 613 -4.77 -25.01 63.87
C ASP A 613 -5.46 -26.38 63.71
N GLU A 614 -4.65 -27.25 63.12
CA GLU A 614 -4.59 -28.72 63.20
C GLU A 614 -5.46 -29.59 62.26
N ASN A 615 -4.79 -30.03 61.19
CA ASN A 615 -4.37 -31.41 60.95
C ASN A 615 -5.41 -32.53 60.64
N ILE A 616 -5.05 -33.28 59.56
CA ILE A 616 -5.12 -34.75 59.40
C ILE A 616 -6.26 -35.39 58.54
N THR A 617 -5.80 -35.84 57.36
CA THR A 617 -6.11 -37.09 56.59
C THR A 617 -7.32 -37.28 55.67
N ARG A 618 -6.96 -37.57 54.40
CA ARG A 618 -7.34 -38.71 53.53
C ARG A 618 -8.84 -39.06 53.38
N LYS A 619 -9.39 -38.78 52.21
CA LYS A 619 -9.55 -39.76 51.12
C LYS A 619 -9.80 -39.06 49.79
#